data_AF-A0A7X9GW45-F1
#
_entry.id   AF-A0A7X9GW45-F1
#
_cell.length_a   1.000
_cell.length_b   1.000
_cell.length_c   1.000
_cell.angle_alpha   90.00
_cell.angle_beta   90.00
_cell.angle_gamma   90.00
#
_symmetry.space_group_name_H-M   'P 1'
#
loop_
_entity.id
_entity.type
_entity.pdbx_description
1 polymer ?
#
loop_
_entity_poly.entity_id
_entity_poly.type
_entity_poly.pdbx_seq_one_letter_code
_entity_poly.pdbx_strand_id
1 'polypeptide(L)' 'MIKEIIVVEGKDDIAKIKSSLDAEVVATGGFGYDGEFIQNLKTISEKKGIIILTDPDFAGEKIRKDISRRVP' A
#
# COMPACT_ATOMS: atom_id res chain seq x y z
N MET A 1 11.37 -11.89 7.01
CA MET A 1 10.04 -11.93 6.39
C MET A 1 9.14 -10.94 7.11
N ILE A 2 8.72 -9.88 6.42
CA ILE A 2 7.73 -8.92 6.94
C ILE A 2 6.35 -9.60 6.86
N LYS A 3 5.56 -9.51 7.93
CA LYS A 3 4.25 -10.19 7.99
C LYS A 3 3.15 -9.34 7.36
N GLU A 4 3.28 -8.04 7.49
CA GLU A 4 2.41 -7.01 6.94
C GLU A 4 2.58 -6.89 5.43
N ILE A 5 1.51 -6.43 4.76
CA ILE A 5 1.58 -6.10 3.32
C ILE A 5 2.01 -4.64 3.17
N ILE A 6 3.01 -4.39 2.32
CA ILE A 6 3.47 -3.04 2.01
C ILE A 6 2.64 -2.48 0.86
N VAL A 7 2.00 -1.33 1.07
CA VAL A 7 1.22 -0.60 0.05
C VAL A 7 2.07 0.56 -0.48
N VAL A 8 2.29 0.57 -1.79
CA VAL A 8 3.11 1.56 -2.51
C VAL A 8 2.34 2.24 -3.64
N GLU A 9 2.89 3.28 -4.25
CA GLU A 9 2.20 4.03 -5.32
C GLU A 9 2.35 3.35 -6.68
N GLY A 10 3.59 2.97 -7.01
CA GLY A 10 3.98 2.50 -8.33
C GLY A 10 4.45 1.05 -8.37
N LYS A 11 4.48 0.49 -9.58
CA LYS A 11 5.04 -0.84 -9.84
C LYS A 11 6.56 -0.88 -9.66
N ASP A 12 7.23 0.25 -9.88
CA ASP A 12 8.68 0.36 -9.70
C ASP A 12 9.07 0.19 -8.22
N ASP A 13 8.23 0.65 -7.30
CA ASP A 13 8.43 0.47 -5.85
C ASP A 13 8.30 -0.99 -5.45
N ILE A 14 7.38 -1.75 -6.06
CA ILE A 14 7.28 -3.20 -5.86
C ILE A 14 8.60 -3.88 -6.21
N ALA A 15 9.20 -3.53 -7.34
CA ALA A 15 10.44 -4.14 -7.79
C ALA A 15 11.61 -3.84 -6.84
N LYS A 16 11.73 -2.58 -6.38
CA LYS A 16 12.78 -2.14 -5.43
C LYS A 16 12.65 -2.81 -4.06
N ILE A 17 11.42 -2.94 -3.56
CA ILE A 17 11.18 -3.56 -2.25
C ILE A 17 11.46 -5.05 -2.33
N LYS A 18 10.93 -5.75 -3.35
CA LYS A 18 11.15 -7.19 -3.51
C LYS A 18 12.60 -7.55 -3.78
N SER A 19 13.41 -6.64 -4.33
CA SER A 19 14.85 -6.88 -4.51
C SER A 19 15.65 -6.72 -3.21
N SER A 20 15.10 -6.01 -2.22
CA SER A 20 15.80 -5.66 -0.97
C SER A 20 15.25 -6.37 0.26
N LEU A 21 13.97 -6.77 0.22
CA LEU A 21 13.21 -7.28 1.36
C LEU A 21 12.30 -8.43 0.90
N ASP A 22 12.21 -9.44 1.75
CA ASP A 22 11.21 -10.51 1.63
C ASP A 22 9.89 -10.06 2.26
N ALA A 23 9.02 -9.48 1.41
CA ALA A 23 7.74 -8.88 1.79
C ALA A 23 6.69 -9.00 0.67
N GLU A 24 5.41 -9.10 1.06
CA GLU A 24 4.27 -8.92 0.16
C GLU A 24 4.09 -7.42 -0.11
N VAL A 25 3.96 -7.04 -1.39
CA VAL A 25 3.85 -5.64 -1.81
C VAL A 25 2.72 -5.49 -2.82
N VAL A 26 1.89 -4.47 -2.64
CA VAL A 26 0.78 -4.07 -3.52
C VAL A 26 0.95 -2.61 -3.92
N ALA A 27 0.75 -2.30 -5.20
CA ALA A 27 0.75 -0.92 -5.67
C ALA A 27 -0.68 -0.41 -5.86
N THR A 28 -0.93 0.85 -5.53
CA THR A 28 -2.21 1.52 -5.76
C THR A 28 -2.42 1.92 -7.23
N GLY A 29 -1.33 2.06 -8.00
CA GLY A 29 -1.39 2.56 -9.38
C GLY A 29 -1.69 4.06 -9.44
N GLY A 30 -1.28 4.81 -8.41
CA GLY A 30 -1.64 6.21 -8.22
C GLY A 30 -3.01 6.36 -7.56
N PHE A 31 -3.84 7.27 -8.07
CA PHE A 31 -5.19 7.57 -7.55
C PHE A 31 -6.32 6.71 -8.13
N GLY A 32 -6.00 5.78 -9.04
CA GLY A 32 -6.98 5.03 -9.82
C GLY A 32 -7.55 3.78 -9.16
N TYR A 33 -7.27 3.53 -7.87
CA TYR A 33 -7.78 2.36 -7.17
C TYR A 33 -9.29 2.49 -6.89
N ASP A 34 -10.00 1.37 -7.01
CA ASP A 34 -11.44 1.30 -6.87
C ASP A 34 -11.88 0.90 -5.45
N GLY A 35 -13.20 0.77 -5.26
CA GLY A 35 -13.78 0.35 -3.98
C GLY A 35 -13.43 -1.10 -3.61
N GLU A 36 -13.25 -1.98 -4.60
CA GLU A 36 -12.87 -3.38 -4.36
C GLU A 36 -11.45 -3.46 -3.81
N PHE A 37 -10.52 -2.70 -4.37
CA PHE A 37 -9.15 -2.57 -3.86
C PHE A 37 -9.14 -2.13 -2.39
N ILE A 38 -9.92 -1.11 -2.03
CA ILE A 38 -10.03 -0.64 -0.64
C ILE A 38 -10.61 -1.72 0.26
N GLN A 39 -11.65 -2.44 -0.19
CA GLN A 39 -12.26 -3.48 0.61
C GLN A 39 -11.30 -4.65 0.85
N ASN A 40 -10.53 -5.04 -0.17
CA ASN A 40 -9.48 -6.03 -0.04
C ASN A 40 -8.39 -5.58 0.93
N LEU A 41 -7.95 -4.32 0.86
CA LEU A 41 -6.98 -3.76 1.81
C LEU A 41 -7.48 -3.78 3.25
N LYS A 42 -8.76 -3.51 3.51
CA LYS A 42 -9.34 -3.65 4.86
C LYS A 42 -9.22 -5.07 5.39
N THR A 43 -9.66 -6.05 4.60
CA THR A 43 -9.60 -7.46 5.01
C THR A 43 -8.16 -7.92 5.25
N ILE A 44 -7.20 -7.40 4.47
CA ILE A 44 -5.77 -7.67 4.68
C ILE A 44 -5.28 -7.01 5.96
N SER A 45 -5.62 -5.73 6.19
CA SER A 45 -5.24 -4.99 7.40
C SER A 45 -5.67 -5.71 8.67
N GLU A 46 -6.91 -6.20 8.71
CA GLU A 46 -7.46 -6.95 9.84
C GLU A 46 -6.74 -8.29 10.10
N LYS A 47 -6.22 -8.94 9.04
CA LYS A 47 -5.63 -10.28 9.14
C LYS A 47 -4.11 -10.27 9.36
N LYS A 48 -3.40 -9.39 8.66
CA LYS A 48 -1.93 -9.36 8.59
C LYS A 48 -1.34 -8.00 8.94
N GLY A 49 -2.15 -6.93 8.95
CA GLY A 49 -1.67 -5.55 8.98
C GLY A 49 -1.18 -5.06 7.62
N ILE A 50 -1.15 -3.75 7.45
CA ILE A 50 -0.59 -3.09 6.27
C ILE A 50 0.39 -1.98 6.67
N ILE A 51 1.41 -1.76 5.83
CA ILE A 51 2.36 -0.65 5.96
C ILE A 51 2.24 0.21 4.71
N ILE A 52 1.87 1.48 4.86
CA ILE A 52 1.76 2.42 3.73
C ILE A 52 3.11 3.10 3.53
N LEU A 53 3.76 2.82 2.41
CA LEU A 53 5.05 3.38 1.99
C LEU A 53 4.86 4.19 0.71
N THR A 54 4.50 5.46 0.89
CA THR A 54 4.34 6.46 -0.17
C THR A 54 5.44 7.51 -0.10
N ASP A 55 5.71 8.17 -1.23
CA ASP A 55 6.71 9.23 -1.32
C ASP A 55 6.30 10.45 -0.45
N PRO A 56 7.27 11.21 0.07
CA PRO A 56 7.01 12.41 0.88
C PRO A 56 6.65 13.61 0.00
N ASP A 57 5.74 13.41 -0.96
CA ASP A 57 5.25 14.43 -1.87
C ASP A 57 3.73 14.60 -1.76
N PHE A 58 3.18 15.53 -2.52
CA PHE A 58 1.75 15.83 -2.47
C PHE A 58 0.87 14.64 -2.90
N ALA A 59 1.34 13.82 -3.85
CA ALA A 59 0.58 12.69 -4.34
C ALA A 59 0.58 11.55 -3.30
N GLY A 60 1.75 11.20 -2.81
CA GLY A 60 1.96 10.18 -1.80
C GLY A 60 1.31 10.51 -0.47
N GLU A 61 1.32 11.79 -0.06
CA GLU A 61 0.56 12.23 1.12
C GLU A 61 -0.95 12.06 0.96
N LYS A 62 -1.50 12.38 -0.22
CA LYS A 62 -2.93 12.23 -0.47
C LYS A 62 -3.35 10.77 -0.46
N ILE A 63 -2.59 9.90 -1.12
CA ILE A 63 -2.84 8.44 -1.13
C ILE A 63 -2.77 7.91 0.30
N ARG A 64 -1.73 8.28 1.05
CA ARG A 64 -1.57 7.89 2.46
C ARG A 64 -2.77 8.31 3.31
N LYS A 65 -3.18 9.59 3.23
CA LYS A 65 -4.32 10.12 3.98
C LYS A 65 -5.64 9.46 3.59
N ASP A 66 -5.85 9.16 2.31
CA ASP A 66 -7.07 8.50 1.84
C ASP A 66 -7.14 7.04 2.30
N ILE A 67 -6.06 6.27 2.12
CA ILE A 67 -6.01 4.86 2.55
C ILE A 67 -6.11 4.77 4.07
N SER A 68 -5.34 5.54 4.84
CA SER A 68 -5.41 5.52 6.31
C SER A 68 -6.79 5.90 6.87
N ARG A 69 -7.56 6.72 6.15
CA ARG A 69 -8.93 7.06 6.56
C ARG A 69 -9.90 5.92 6.25
N ARG A 70 -9.72 5.25 5.12
CA ARG A 70 -10.62 4.18 4.67
C ARG A 70 -10.28 2.84 5.30
N VAL A 71 -9.03 2.62 5.70
CA VAL A 71 -8.49 1.38 6.25
C VAL A 71 -7.87 1.70 7.62
N PRO A 72 -8.67 1.63 8.70
CA PRO A 72 -8.19 1.85 10.06
C PRO A 72 -7.32 0.70 10.59
#